data_AF-A0A1Y2UUG3-F1
#
_entry.id   AF-A0A1Y2UUG3-F1
#
_cell.length_a   1.000
_cell.length_b   1.000
_cell.length_c   1.000
_cell.angle_alpha   90.00
_cell.angle_beta   90.00
_cell.angle_gamma   90.00
#
_symmetry.space_group_name_H-M   'P 1'
#
loop_
_entity.id
_entity.type
_entity.pdbx_description
1 polymer ?
#
loop_
_entity_poly.entity_id
_entity_poly.type
_entity_poly.pdbx_seq_one_letter_code
_entity_poly.pdbx_strand_id
1 'polypeptide(L)'
;MLRNNRLKEFLPRTGMVFPSANLVLGVRRKDTRVMKAFEVANFAEVRGGPTKTAKAAVDQALAETFTLALDPQIFKHLTTKGKGLFDFLGALKKAVPWAGRVGESTFIKLCQCLVDARLAWKASPRPPFDINQHCATARSIDVLLEAAGGRWSSAMFEIYEIVGGFNEDEDEDEDVEGDEVEEEKGEQETSQAGLPSSSADPSSSSVDIQMTDLAAALEEDLQEEELRQGFEEMDLDG
;
A
#
# COMPACT_ATOMS: atom_id res chain seq x y z
N MET A 1 -21.99 7.81 9.32
CA MET A 1 -20.87 8.46 8.57
C MET A 1 -19.55 8.25 9.31
N LEU A 2 -18.50 7.74 8.66
CA LEU A 2 -17.10 7.87 9.12
C LEU A 2 -16.18 8.07 7.90
N ARG A 3 -15.41 9.16 7.87
CA ARG A 3 -14.52 9.57 6.76
C ARG A 3 -13.14 8.88 6.84
N ASN A 4 -13.11 7.60 7.21
CA ASN A 4 -11.90 6.92 7.73
C ASN A 4 -10.95 6.36 6.66
N ASN A 5 -10.59 7.16 5.64
CA ASN A 5 -9.46 6.85 4.76
C ASN A 5 -8.25 7.71 5.15
N ARG A 6 -7.62 7.35 6.26
CA ARG A 6 -6.47 8.10 6.83
C ARG A 6 -5.18 7.30 6.92
N LEU A 7 -5.17 6.02 6.49
CA LEU A 7 -3.99 5.14 6.63
C LEU A 7 -2.70 5.80 6.10
N LYS A 8 -2.77 6.39 4.90
CA LYS A 8 -1.68 7.15 4.26
C LYS A 8 -1.11 8.32 5.07
N GLU A 9 -1.87 8.85 6.04
CA GLU A 9 -1.40 9.92 6.93
C GLU A 9 -0.56 9.39 8.10
N PHE A 10 -0.83 8.17 8.57
CA PHE A 10 -0.13 7.50 9.67
C PHE A 10 1.14 6.77 9.23
N LEU A 11 1.20 6.31 7.97
CA LEU A 11 2.35 5.56 7.46
C LEU A 11 3.67 6.36 7.50
N PRO A 12 4.81 5.71 7.82
CA PRO A 12 6.11 6.36 7.93
C PRO A 12 6.69 6.69 6.55
N ARG A 13 7.06 7.96 6.32
CA ARG A 13 7.46 8.45 4.99
C ARG A 13 8.97 8.61 4.77
N THR A 14 9.77 8.69 5.84
CA THR A 14 11.20 8.99 5.71
C THR A 14 11.94 7.76 5.19
N GLY A 15 12.45 7.81 3.95
CA GLY A 15 13.01 6.62 3.27
C GLY A 15 11.97 5.75 2.54
N MET A 16 10.74 6.22 2.36
CA MET A 16 9.63 5.48 1.73
C MET A 16 8.92 6.37 0.69
N VAL A 17 8.57 5.82 -0.47
CA VAL A 17 7.83 6.52 -1.55
C VAL A 17 6.53 5.77 -1.83
N PHE A 18 5.44 6.20 -1.19
CA PHE A 18 4.10 5.64 -1.46
C PHE A 18 3.51 6.20 -2.77
N PRO A 19 2.63 5.43 -3.45
CA PRO A 19 1.86 5.91 -4.60
C PRO A 19 1.11 7.22 -4.33
N SER A 20 0.80 7.99 -5.37
CA SER A 20 0.02 9.23 -5.28
C SER A 20 -1.44 8.99 -4.86
N ALA A 21 -2.00 7.81 -5.16
CA ALA A 21 -3.37 7.40 -4.84
C ALA A 21 -3.76 7.62 -3.37
N ASN A 22 -5.01 8.01 -3.11
CA ASN A 22 -5.51 8.28 -1.75
C ASN A 22 -5.68 7.01 -0.91
N LEU A 23 -5.94 5.88 -1.57
CA LEU A 23 -6.02 4.55 -0.95
C LEU A 23 -4.62 3.92 -0.97
N VAL A 24 -4.19 3.39 0.17
CA VAL A 24 -2.90 2.69 0.28
C VAL A 24 -3.01 1.30 -0.34
N LEU A 25 -4.10 0.58 -0.04
CA LEU A 25 -4.31 -0.82 -0.42
C LEU A 25 -5.28 -0.96 -1.61
N GLY A 26 -5.49 0.11 -2.37
CA GLY A 26 -6.42 0.18 -3.51
C GLY A 26 -7.92 0.12 -3.13
N VAL A 27 -8.27 -0.39 -1.95
CA VAL A 27 -9.66 -0.63 -1.51
C VAL A 27 -9.90 -0.01 -0.13
N ARG A 28 -10.94 0.84 -0.01
CA ARG A 28 -11.29 1.55 1.23
C ARG A 28 -11.56 0.61 2.42
N ARG A 29 -12.21 -0.55 2.21
CA ARG A 29 -12.45 -1.54 3.29
C ARG A 29 -11.14 -2.05 3.89
N LYS A 30 -10.11 -2.27 3.05
CA LYS A 30 -8.78 -2.74 3.45
C LYS A 30 -8.04 -1.68 4.28
N ASP A 31 -7.95 -0.45 3.78
CA ASP A 31 -7.38 0.69 4.53
C ASP A 31 -8.09 0.89 5.89
N THR A 32 -9.42 0.72 5.94
CA THR A 32 -10.22 0.84 7.16
C THR A 32 -9.98 -0.32 8.14
N ARG A 33 -9.89 -1.57 7.66
CA ARG A 33 -9.58 -2.76 8.50
C ARG A 33 -8.19 -2.60 9.16
N VAL A 34 -7.18 -2.11 8.44
CA VAL A 34 -5.85 -1.82 9.01
C VAL A 34 -5.89 -0.71 10.06
N MET A 35 -6.60 0.41 9.79
CA MET A 35 -6.75 1.48 10.79
C MET A 35 -7.44 0.98 12.06
N LYS A 36 -8.55 0.23 11.96
CA LYS A 36 -9.22 -0.38 13.11
C LYS A 36 -8.26 -1.25 13.94
N ALA A 37 -7.38 -2.01 13.29
CA ALA A 37 -6.38 -2.84 13.98
C ALA A 37 -5.33 -2.00 14.73
N PHE A 38 -4.86 -0.90 14.14
CA PHE A 38 -3.96 0.05 14.82
C PHE A 38 -4.63 0.77 16.01
N GLU A 39 -5.92 1.08 15.92
CA GLU A 39 -6.69 1.64 17.04
C GLU A 39 -6.81 0.67 18.20
N VAL A 40 -7.23 -0.58 17.93
CA VAL A 40 -7.34 -1.64 18.93
C VAL A 40 -6.01 -1.93 19.62
N ALA A 41 -4.91 -1.85 18.89
CA ALA A 41 -3.56 -2.02 19.42
C ALA A 41 -3.01 -0.77 20.15
N ASN A 42 -3.79 0.31 20.22
CA ASN A 42 -3.43 1.61 20.82
C ASN A 42 -2.22 2.31 20.15
N PHE A 43 -2.02 2.10 18.84
CA PHE A 43 -0.99 2.79 18.05
C PHE A 43 -1.51 4.07 17.37
N ALA A 44 -2.82 4.20 17.20
CA ALA A 44 -3.47 5.33 16.53
C ALA A 44 -4.82 5.67 17.17
N GLU A 45 -5.23 6.94 17.12
CA GLU A 45 -6.59 7.37 17.46
C GLU A 45 -7.24 8.02 16.22
N VAL A 46 -8.34 7.47 15.69
CA VAL A 46 -9.01 8.10 14.53
C VAL A 46 -9.61 9.47 14.87
N ARG A 47 -10.08 9.67 16.11
CA ARG A 47 -10.73 10.92 16.55
C ARG A 47 -9.76 12.09 16.68
N GLY A 48 -8.54 11.86 17.17
CA GLY A 48 -7.50 12.91 17.27
C GLY A 48 -6.73 13.17 15.97
N GLY A 49 -6.68 12.18 15.07
CA GLY A 49 -5.82 12.22 13.89
C GLY A 49 -4.35 11.93 14.21
N PRO A 50 -3.46 12.01 13.20
CA PRO A 50 -2.10 11.50 13.32
C PRO A 50 -1.18 12.48 14.05
N THR A 51 -1.15 12.36 15.37
CA THR A 51 -0.15 13.00 16.22
C THR A 51 1.27 12.49 15.91
N LYS A 52 2.30 13.26 16.27
CA LYS A 52 3.71 12.83 16.09
C LYS A 52 3.99 11.51 16.82
N THR A 53 3.38 11.31 17.99
CA THR A 53 3.47 10.08 18.78
C THR A 53 2.78 8.91 18.09
N ALA A 54 1.56 9.07 17.56
CA ALA A 54 0.88 8.01 16.81
C ALA A 54 1.65 7.58 15.56
N LYS A 55 2.23 8.52 14.80
CA LYS A 55 3.09 8.16 13.65
C LYS A 55 4.34 7.38 14.06
N ALA A 56 4.96 7.73 15.18
CA ALA A 56 6.12 7.01 15.71
C ALA A 56 5.74 5.60 16.22
N ALA A 57 4.58 5.46 16.87
CA ALA A 57 4.05 4.16 17.30
C ALA A 57 3.73 3.25 16.11
N VAL A 58 3.09 3.78 15.05
CA VAL A 58 2.83 3.03 13.81
C VAL A 58 4.13 2.65 13.09
N ASP A 59 5.12 3.54 13.00
CA ASP A 59 6.44 3.20 12.44
C ASP A 59 7.12 2.08 13.23
N GLN A 60 7.07 2.13 14.56
CA GLN A 60 7.66 1.12 15.43
C GLN A 60 6.95 -0.23 15.29
N ALA A 61 5.61 -0.27 15.30
CA ALA A 61 4.83 -1.51 15.16
C ALA A 61 5.00 -2.17 13.77
N LEU A 62 5.18 -1.37 12.72
CA LEU A 62 5.52 -1.86 11.38
C LEU A 62 6.97 -2.35 11.31
N ALA A 63 7.92 -1.65 11.94
CA ALA A 63 9.32 -2.09 12.02
C ALA A 63 9.48 -3.40 12.80
N GLU A 64 8.76 -3.56 13.90
CA GLU A 64 8.69 -4.80 14.67
C GLU A 64 8.10 -5.95 13.86
N THR A 65 7.13 -5.68 12.98
CA THR A 65 6.57 -6.67 12.06
C THR A 65 7.65 -7.22 11.11
N PHE A 66 8.43 -6.35 10.46
CA PHE A 66 9.52 -6.81 9.58
C PHE A 66 10.74 -7.37 10.33
N THR A 67 10.94 -6.96 11.59
CA THR A 67 11.96 -7.56 12.46
C THR A 67 11.58 -8.98 12.88
N LEU A 68 10.31 -9.19 13.28
CA LEU A 68 9.77 -10.50 13.64
C LEU A 68 9.79 -11.47 12.45
N ALA A 69 9.68 -10.96 11.22
CA ALA A 69 9.80 -11.75 10.00
C ALA A 69 11.17 -12.45 9.84
N LEU A 70 12.21 -12.02 10.55
CA LEU A 70 13.54 -12.66 10.60
C LEU A 70 13.63 -13.79 11.63
N ASP A 71 12.59 -14.02 12.46
CA ASP A 71 12.57 -15.16 13.39
C ASP A 71 12.70 -16.48 12.60
N PRO A 72 13.62 -17.39 12.96
CA PRO A 72 13.85 -18.64 12.22
C PRO A 72 12.59 -19.51 12.04
N GLN A 73 11.62 -19.45 12.95
CA GLN A 73 10.35 -20.18 12.84
C GLN A 73 9.41 -19.59 11.79
N ILE A 74 9.53 -18.30 11.48
CA ILE A 74 8.76 -17.62 10.43
C ILE A 74 9.55 -17.65 9.12
N PHE A 75 10.81 -17.22 9.15
CA PHE A 75 11.67 -17.08 7.98
C PHE A 75 11.89 -18.40 7.21
N LYS A 76 11.86 -19.56 7.89
CA LYS A 76 11.93 -20.89 7.22
C LYS A 76 10.89 -21.08 6.11
N HIS A 77 9.71 -20.44 6.22
CA HIS A 77 8.63 -20.53 5.24
C HIS A 77 8.99 -19.87 3.90
N LEU A 78 9.88 -18.87 3.89
CA LEU A 78 10.36 -18.17 2.71
C LEU A 78 11.44 -18.95 1.93
N THR A 79 11.92 -20.08 2.46
CA THR A 79 12.92 -20.92 1.78
C THR A 79 12.28 -21.80 0.70
N THR A 80 13.08 -22.38 -0.20
CA THR A 80 12.62 -23.38 -1.20
C THR A 80 12.12 -24.70 -0.59
N LYS A 81 12.40 -24.94 0.71
CA LYS A 81 11.81 -26.04 1.49
C LYS A 81 10.53 -25.61 2.22
N GLY A 82 10.38 -24.30 2.43
CA GLY A 82 9.09 -23.70 2.75
C GLY A 82 8.23 -23.63 1.49
N LYS A 83 6.94 -23.34 1.69
CA LYS A 83 5.98 -23.20 0.59
C LYS A 83 6.05 -21.84 -0.12
N GLY A 84 6.95 -20.95 0.31
CA GLY A 84 7.25 -19.68 -0.34
C GLY A 84 6.65 -18.47 0.36
N LEU A 85 6.58 -17.36 -0.40
CA LEU A 85 6.29 -16.03 0.13
C LEU A 85 4.93 -15.91 0.83
N PHE A 86 3.87 -16.56 0.32
CA PHE A 86 2.54 -16.47 0.92
C PHE A 86 2.41 -17.22 2.24
N ASP A 87 2.90 -18.47 2.36
CA ASP A 87 2.96 -19.15 3.66
C ASP A 87 3.87 -18.44 4.66
N PHE A 88 4.91 -17.74 4.20
CA PHE A 88 5.72 -16.87 5.06
C PHE A 88 4.93 -15.66 5.56
N LEU A 89 4.17 -14.97 4.71
CA LEU A 89 3.31 -13.85 5.13
C LEU A 89 2.17 -14.31 6.04
N GLY A 90 1.58 -15.48 5.79
CA GLY A 90 0.56 -16.10 6.66
C GLY A 90 1.13 -16.55 8.01
N ALA A 91 2.38 -17.04 8.06
CA ALA A 91 3.08 -17.33 9.31
C ALA A 91 3.40 -16.03 10.08
N LEU A 92 3.88 -14.99 9.38
CA LEU A 92 4.16 -13.68 9.96
C LEU A 92 2.89 -13.04 10.58
N LYS A 93 1.79 -13.03 9.83
CA LYS A 93 0.48 -12.52 10.29
C LYS A 93 0.05 -13.12 11.62
N LYS A 94 0.26 -14.43 11.80
CA LYS A 94 -0.09 -15.18 13.02
C LYS A 94 0.80 -14.83 14.23
N ALA A 95 2.01 -14.34 13.98
CA ALA A 95 2.95 -13.94 15.03
C ALA A 95 2.83 -12.45 15.41
N VAL A 96 2.37 -11.60 14.50
CA VAL A 96 2.24 -10.15 14.70
C VAL A 96 0.98 -9.82 15.53
N PRO A 97 1.10 -9.27 16.76
CA PRO A 97 -0.03 -9.19 17.69
C PRO A 97 -1.25 -8.38 17.20
N TRP A 98 -1.02 -7.31 16.43
CA TRP A 98 -2.10 -6.47 15.88
C TRP A 98 -2.71 -7.04 14.59
N ALA A 99 -1.98 -7.90 13.85
CA ALA A 99 -2.38 -8.39 12.53
C ALA A 99 -3.45 -9.48 12.58
N GLY A 100 -3.68 -10.11 13.75
CA GLY A 100 -4.70 -11.16 13.91
C GLY A 100 -6.13 -10.71 13.60
N ARG A 101 -6.43 -9.39 13.65
CA ARG A 101 -7.73 -8.80 13.28
C ARG A 101 -7.80 -8.28 11.84
N VAL A 102 -6.74 -8.45 11.06
CA VAL A 102 -6.66 -8.03 9.66
C VAL A 102 -6.85 -9.28 8.79
N GLY A 103 -7.70 -9.18 7.75
CA GLY A 103 -7.87 -10.27 6.78
C GLY A 103 -6.55 -10.64 6.10
N GLU A 104 -6.38 -11.89 5.67
CA GLU A 104 -5.09 -12.38 5.16
C GLU A 104 -4.66 -11.60 3.90
N SER A 105 -5.54 -11.51 2.90
CA SER A 105 -5.33 -10.67 1.71
C SER A 105 -4.99 -9.21 2.03
N THR A 106 -5.57 -8.66 3.11
CA THR A 106 -5.34 -7.27 3.55
C THR A 106 -3.96 -7.11 4.17
N PHE A 107 -3.52 -8.06 5.00
CA PHE A 107 -2.19 -8.06 5.60
C PHE A 107 -1.09 -8.28 4.53
N ILE A 108 -1.32 -9.22 3.61
CA ILE A 108 -0.44 -9.47 2.45
C ILE A 108 -0.28 -8.21 1.61
N LYS A 109 -1.40 -7.53 1.24
CA LYS A 109 -1.34 -6.30 0.43
C LYS A 109 -0.66 -5.14 1.17
N LEU A 110 -0.80 -5.06 2.49
CA LEU A 110 -0.10 -4.06 3.31
C LEU A 110 1.41 -4.31 3.33
N CYS A 111 1.83 -5.56 3.54
CA CYS A 111 3.24 -5.93 3.49
C CYS A 111 3.85 -5.66 2.11
N GLN A 112 3.12 -6.00 1.03
CA GLN A 112 3.49 -5.65 -0.34
C GLN A 112 3.68 -4.13 -0.49
N CYS A 113 2.66 -3.34 -0.15
CA CYS A 113 2.67 -1.88 -0.32
C CYS A 113 3.83 -1.20 0.42
N LEU A 114 4.17 -1.67 1.63
CA LEU A 114 5.29 -1.16 2.40
C LEU A 114 6.64 -1.49 1.74
N VAL A 115 6.83 -2.72 1.26
CA VAL A 115 8.07 -3.08 0.55
C VAL A 115 8.17 -2.37 -0.80
N ASP A 116 7.10 -2.31 -1.59
CA ASP A 116 7.06 -1.57 -2.85
C ASP A 116 7.38 -0.08 -2.62
N ALA A 117 6.88 0.54 -1.53
CA ALA A 117 7.23 1.91 -1.17
C ALA A 117 8.72 2.09 -0.78
N ARG A 118 9.35 1.08 -0.18
CA ARG A 118 10.81 1.10 0.07
C ARG A 118 11.61 0.92 -1.22
N LEU A 119 11.20 0.01 -2.10
CA LEU A 119 11.82 -0.23 -3.39
C LEU A 119 11.70 1.00 -4.31
N ALA A 120 10.55 1.67 -4.32
CA ALA A 120 10.35 2.94 -5.02
C ALA A 120 11.26 4.06 -4.51
N TRP A 121 11.55 4.11 -3.20
CA TRP A 121 12.59 5.02 -2.68
C TRP A 121 13.99 4.63 -3.16
N LYS A 122 14.33 3.33 -3.23
CA LYS A 122 15.64 2.89 -3.76
C LYS A 122 15.82 3.21 -5.25
N ALA A 123 14.76 3.06 -6.04
CA ALA A 123 14.77 3.39 -7.47
C ALA A 123 14.80 4.90 -7.75
N SER A 124 14.18 5.72 -6.88
CA SER A 124 14.20 7.17 -6.97
C SER A 124 14.43 7.81 -5.58
N PRO A 125 15.69 7.85 -5.11
CA PRO A 125 16.02 8.34 -3.77
C PRO A 125 15.61 9.78 -3.53
N ARG A 126 15.05 10.05 -2.35
CA ARG A 126 14.62 11.39 -1.91
C ARG A 126 15.20 11.71 -0.53
N PRO A 127 15.53 12.97 -0.21
CA PRO A 127 16.04 13.35 1.10
C PRO A 127 15.16 12.86 2.27
N PRO A 128 15.74 12.47 3.41
CA PRO A 128 17.18 12.38 3.69
C PRO A 128 17.83 11.17 3.01
N PHE A 129 19.06 11.33 2.53
CA PHE A 129 19.80 10.24 1.86
C PHE A 129 20.51 9.31 2.85
N ASP A 130 20.82 9.78 4.06
CA ASP A 130 21.39 8.98 5.14
C ASP A 130 20.35 7.97 5.68
N ILE A 131 20.65 6.68 5.56
CA ILE A 131 19.80 5.55 5.98
C ILE A 131 19.53 5.58 7.49
N ASN A 132 20.45 6.13 8.29
CA ASN A 132 20.25 6.26 9.74
C ASN A 132 19.13 7.26 10.09
N GLN A 133 18.82 8.19 9.18
CA GLN A 133 17.74 9.16 9.32
C GLN A 133 16.40 8.66 8.75
N HIS A 134 16.35 7.46 8.16
CA HIS A 134 15.11 6.87 7.66
C HIS A 134 14.20 6.43 8.82
N CYS A 135 12.96 6.07 8.51
CA CYS A 135 12.05 5.48 9.50
C CYS A 135 12.52 4.08 9.92
N ALA A 136 12.05 3.61 11.07
CA ALA A 136 12.38 2.27 11.55
C ALA A 136 11.91 1.19 10.57
N THR A 137 10.72 1.38 9.99
CA THR A 137 10.14 0.48 8.98
C THR A 137 11.06 0.31 7.77
N ALA A 138 11.58 1.40 7.19
CA ALA A 138 12.45 1.34 6.02
C ALA A 138 13.72 0.52 6.27
N ARG A 139 14.36 0.72 7.44
CA ARG A 139 15.56 -0.06 7.82
C ARG A 139 15.23 -1.54 8.04
N SER A 140 14.12 -1.85 8.71
CA SER A 140 13.72 -3.25 8.93
C SER A 140 13.38 -3.99 7.63
N ILE A 141 12.79 -3.29 6.64
CA ILE A 141 12.56 -3.83 5.30
C ILE A 141 13.89 -4.09 4.59
N ASP A 142 14.88 -3.21 4.70
CA ASP A 142 16.19 -3.44 4.09
C ASP A 142 16.86 -4.72 4.61
N VAL A 143 16.87 -4.93 5.92
CA VAL A 143 17.42 -6.14 6.54
C VAL A 143 16.65 -7.39 6.10
N LEU A 144 15.31 -7.32 6.01
CA LEU A 144 14.52 -8.44 5.51
C LEU A 144 14.81 -8.76 4.04
N LEU A 145 14.92 -7.74 3.17
CA LEU A 145 15.20 -7.94 1.75
C LEU A 145 16.60 -8.50 1.50
N GLU A 146 17.59 -8.05 2.27
CA GLU A 146 18.95 -8.60 2.26
C GLU A 146 18.94 -10.08 2.67
N ALA A 147 18.32 -10.41 3.80
CA ALA A 147 18.19 -11.80 4.26
C ALA A 147 17.40 -12.68 3.29
N ALA A 148 16.35 -12.14 2.66
CA ALA A 148 15.50 -12.84 1.70
C ALA A 148 16.23 -13.22 0.40
N GLY A 149 17.32 -12.53 0.04
CA GLY A 149 18.17 -12.89 -1.11
C GLY A 149 17.39 -13.03 -2.42
N GLY A 150 16.48 -12.09 -2.71
CA GLY A 150 15.63 -12.09 -3.92
C GLY A 150 14.37 -12.97 -3.85
N ARG A 151 14.12 -13.70 -2.75
CA ARG A 151 12.89 -14.51 -2.58
C ARG A 151 11.63 -13.68 -2.32
N TRP A 152 11.80 -12.40 -2.00
CA TRP A 152 10.72 -11.42 -2.06
C TRP A 152 10.62 -10.89 -3.49
N SER A 153 9.64 -11.38 -4.25
CA SER A 153 9.45 -11.02 -5.67
C SER A 153 8.11 -10.33 -5.89
N SER A 154 8.13 -9.10 -6.43
CA SER A 154 6.92 -8.35 -6.77
C SER A 154 6.04 -9.08 -7.80
N ALA A 155 6.65 -9.83 -8.74
CA ALA A 155 5.94 -10.63 -9.73
C ALA A 155 5.04 -11.73 -9.10
N MET A 156 5.39 -12.24 -7.92
CA MET A 156 4.53 -13.20 -7.21
C MET A 156 3.21 -12.55 -6.75
N PHE A 157 3.23 -11.26 -6.41
CA PHE A 157 2.02 -10.53 -6.03
C PHE A 157 1.17 -10.16 -7.25
N GLU A 158 1.78 -9.84 -8.39
CA GLU A 158 1.07 -9.61 -9.66
C GLU A 158 0.33 -10.87 -10.10
N ILE A 159 1.00 -12.03 -10.08
CA ILE A 159 0.37 -13.33 -10.37
C ILE A 159 -0.78 -13.61 -9.39
N TYR A 160 -0.58 -13.35 -8.10
CA TYR A 160 -1.60 -13.55 -7.07
C TYR A 160 -2.82 -12.62 -7.25
N GLU A 161 -2.61 -11.38 -7.71
CA GLU A 161 -3.70 -10.45 -8.06
C GLU A 161 -4.47 -10.93 -9.29
N ILE A 162 -3.78 -11.40 -10.33
CA ILE A 162 -4.39 -11.94 -11.57
C ILE A 162 -5.24 -13.19 -11.30
N VAL A 163 -4.82 -14.09 -10.40
CA VAL A 163 -5.61 -15.28 -10.03
C VAL A 163 -6.68 -15.01 -8.98
N GLY A 164 -6.98 -13.74 -8.68
CA GLY A 164 -8.08 -13.32 -7.80
C GLY A 164 -7.76 -13.29 -6.30
N GLY A 165 -6.51 -13.55 -5.89
CA GLY A 165 -6.10 -13.70 -4.48
C GLY A 165 -6.24 -12.44 -3.61
N PHE A 166 -6.55 -11.28 -4.19
CA PHE A 166 -6.91 -10.08 -3.44
C PHE A 166 -8.41 -9.76 -3.44
N ASN A 167 -9.25 -10.48 -4.18
CA ASN A 167 -10.70 -10.26 -4.25
C ASN A 167 -11.47 -11.14 -3.25
N GLU A 168 -11.00 -11.19 -2.00
CA GLU A 168 -11.82 -11.63 -0.86
C GLU A 168 -12.86 -10.53 -0.53
N ASP A 169 -13.87 -10.39 -1.38
CA ASP A 169 -15.10 -9.63 -1.07
C ASP A 169 -16.12 -10.49 -0.29
N GLU A 170 -15.87 -11.79 -0.11
CA GLU A 170 -16.81 -12.77 0.46
C GLU A 170 -16.50 -13.23 1.91
N ASP A 171 -15.36 -12.87 2.50
CA ASP A 171 -15.03 -13.27 3.88
C ASP A 171 -15.60 -12.29 4.93
N GLU A 172 -16.80 -12.67 5.38
CA GLU A 172 -17.38 -12.52 6.73
C GLU A 172 -17.17 -11.16 7.42
N ASP A 173 -18.13 -10.26 7.21
CA ASP A 173 -18.69 -9.41 8.28
C ASP A 173 -20.20 -9.26 7.97
N GLU A 174 -21.01 -10.30 8.22
CA GLU A 174 -22.46 -10.09 8.39
C GLU A 174 -22.67 -9.36 9.72
N ASP A 175 -22.58 -8.03 9.69
CA ASP A 175 -23.02 -7.17 10.79
C ASP A 175 -24.57 -7.27 10.89
N VAL A 176 -25.06 -8.35 11.50
CA VAL A 176 -26.45 -8.51 11.93
C VAL A 176 -26.71 -7.57 13.11
N GLU A 177 -26.90 -6.29 12.83
CA GLU A 177 -27.63 -5.38 13.71
C GLU A 177 -29.12 -5.39 13.31
N GLY A 178 -29.83 -6.42 13.82
CA GLY A 178 -31.29 -6.42 13.90
C GLY A 178 -31.75 -6.03 15.32
N ASP A 179 -32.93 -5.39 15.40
CA ASP A 179 -33.67 -4.96 16.61
C ASP A 179 -32.96 -3.93 17.55
N GLU A 180 -33.60 -2.91 18.14
CA GLU A 180 -34.94 -2.29 18.05
C GLU A 180 -34.75 -0.74 17.90
N VAL A 181 -35.71 0.17 17.70
CA VAL A 181 -37.20 0.16 17.64
C VAL A 181 -37.65 1.21 16.59
N GLU A 182 -38.91 1.19 16.17
CA GLU A 182 -39.57 2.36 15.54
C GLU A 182 -39.98 3.41 16.59
N GLU A 183 -39.78 4.70 16.34
CA GLU A 183 -40.66 5.76 16.87
C GLU A 183 -41.19 6.66 15.75
N GLU A 184 -42.45 6.43 15.43
CA GLU A 184 -43.25 7.19 14.47
C GLU A 184 -43.94 8.36 15.19
N LYS A 185 -43.73 9.61 14.72
CA LYS A 185 -44.74 10.68 14.49
C LYS A 185 -44.18 12.10 14.60
N GLY A 186 -44.66 13.00 13.73
CA GLY A 186 -44.43 14.45 13.88
C GLY A 186 -44.55 15.26 12.60
N GLU A 187 -45.68 15.18 11.89
CA GLU A 187 -45.96 16.10 10.78
C GLU A 187 -46.16 17.54 11.29
N GLN A 188 -45.58 18.53 10.59
CA GLN A 188 -46.27 19.82 10.45
C GLN A 188 -45.84 20.59 9.20
N GLU A 189 -46.80 20.85 8.32
CA GLU A 189 -46.65 21.73 7.16
C GLU A 189 -46.54 23.20 7.57
N THR A 190 -45.92 24.04 6.74
CA THR A 190 -46.47 25.38 6.43
C THR A 190 -45.83 25.98 5.17
N SER A 191 -46.67 26.50 4.28
CA SER A 191 -46.33 27.02 2.95
C SER A 191 -45.83 28.48 2.98
N GLN A 192 -45.01 28.92 2.01
CA GLN A 192 -45.48 29.86 0.96
C GLN A 192 -44.46 30.24 -0.13
N ALA A 193 -45.02 30.70 -1.25
CA ALA A 193 -44.44 30.96 -2.57
C ALA A 193 -43.45 32.15 -2.71
N GLY A 194 -42.74 32.19 -3.85
CA GLY A 194 -42.03 33.40 -4.33
C GLY A 194 -41.16 33.22 -5.60
N LEU A 195 -41.76 33.30 -6.80
CA LEU A 195 -41.08 33.57 -8.09
C LEU A 195 -41.19 35.09 -8.42
N PRO A 196 -40.21 35.74 -9.09
CA PRO A 196 -40.04 35.72 -10.57
C PRO A 196 -38.55 35.59 -11.02
N SER A 197 -38.18 34.98 -12.16
CA SER A 197 -38.42 35.31 -13.59
C SER A 197 -37.75 36.59 -14.11
N SER A 198 -36.61 36.45 -14.81
CA SER A 198 -36.30 36.98 -16.18
C SER A 198 -34.80 36.74 -16.52
N SER A 199 -34.45 35.89 -17.48
CA SER A 199 -34.18 36.19 -18.91
C SER A 199 -32.77 36.74 -19.23
N ALA A 200 -32.08 36.06 -20.17
CA ALA A 200 -31.20 36.57 -21.24
C ALA A 200 -29.80 35.89 -21.36
N ASP A 201 -29.68 35.04 -22.37
CA ASP A 201 -28.46 34.78 -23.16
C ASP A 201 -27.92 36.11 -23.78
N PRO A 202 -26.61 36.28 -24.09
CA PRO A 202 -25.96 35.48 -25.15
C PRO A 202 -24.44 35.18 -25.09
N SER A 203 -24.09 34.11 -25.81
CA SER A 203 -22.88 33.87 -26.63
C SER A 203 -21.58 34.66 -26.41
N SER A 204 -20.46 33.94 -26.21
CA SER A 204 -19.19 34.22 -26.92
C SER A 204 -18.20 33.04 -26.89
N SER A 205 -17.57 32.78 -28.04
CA SER A 205 -16.24 32.17 -28.27
C SER A 205 -15.83 30.93 -27.45
N SER A 206 -15.75 29.71 -28.01
CA SER A 206 -14.77 29.25 -29.01
C SER A 206 -13.30 29.38 -28.58
N VAL A 207 -12.74 28.29 -28.06
CA VAL A 207 -11.29 28.02 -28.13
C VAL A 207 -11.11 26.54 -28.47
N ASP A 208 -10.70 26.26 -29.70
CA ASP A 208 -10.35 24.91 -30.14
C ASP A 208 -9.04 24.47 -29.49
N ILE A 209 -9.05 23.34 -28.77
CA ILE A 209 -7.82 22.71 -28.30
C ILE A 209 -7.34 21.76 -29.40
N GLN A 210 -6.35 22.21 -30.18
CA GLN A 210 -5.75 21.42 -31.25
C GLN A 210 -4.97 20.23 -30.67
N MET A 211 -5.30 19.01 -31.11
CA MET A 211 -4.47 17.82 -30.89
C MET A 211 -3.44 17.69 -32.01
N THR A 212 -2.24 18.22 -31.81
CA THR A 212 -1.04 17.92 -32.61
C THR A 212 0.22 18.11 -31.76
N ASP A 213 1.28 17.36 -32.09
CA ASP A 213 2.63 17.39 -31.53
C ASP A 213 2.84 16.98 -30.06
N LEU A 214 2.93 15.66 -29.86
CA LEU A 214 3.99 15.05 -29.04
C LEU A 214 4.25 13.59 -29.46
N ALA A 215 4.51 13.40 -30.76
CA ALA A 215 4.87 12.13 -31.37
C ALA A 215 6.19 12.26 -32.17
N ALA A 216 7.26 12.72 -31.50
CA ALA A 216 8.61 12.79 -32.06
C ALA A 216 9.67 12.99 -30.95
N ALA A 217 10.09 11.89 -30.30
CA ALA A 217 11.39 11.74 -29.61
C ALA A 217 11.44 10.41 -28.86
N LEU A 218 11.99 9.36 -29.49
CA LEU A 218 12.81 8.28 -28.91
C LEU A 218 13.06 7.23 -30.01
N GLU A 219 13.79 7.67 -31.03
CA GLU A 219 14.35 6.83 -32.09
C GLU A 219 15.86 7.09 -32.10
N GLU A 220 16.54 6.51 -31.11
CA GLU A 220 18.00 6.40 -31.08
C GLU A 220 18.36 4.94 -30.77
N ASP A 221 18.41 4.14 -31.84
CA ASP A 221 19.19 2.91 -31.85
C ASP A 221 20.66 3.27 -31.58
N LEU A 222 21.25 2.73 -30.51
CA LEU A 222 22.70 2.62 -30.38
C LEU A 222 23.08 1.19 -30.00
N GLN A 223 23.83 0.59 -30.91
CA GLN A 223 24.29 -0.79 -30.90
C GLN A 223 25.24 -1.02 -29.72
N GLU A 224 24.98 -2.03 -28.89
CA GLU A 224 25.94 -2.54 -27.89
C GLU A 224 26.19 -4.05 -28.08
N GLU A 225 26.37 -4.45 -29.35
CA GLU A 225 26.62 -5.83 -29.78
C GLU A 225 28.12 -6.21 -29.79
N GLU A 226 28.99 -5.34 -29.24
CA GLU A 226 30.46 -5.43 -29.38
C GLU A 226 31.23 -5.48 -28.04
N LEU A 227 30.62 -6.01 -26.97
CA LEU A 227 31.30 -6.26 -25.70
C LEU A 227 31.18 -7.73 -25.25
N ARG A 228 32.30 -8.46 -25.37
CA ARG A 228 32.55 -9.86 -24.94
C ARG A 228 32.20 -10.99 -25.92
N GLN A 229 32.51 -10.80 -27.21
CA GLN A 229 33.45 -11.75 -27.82
C GLN A 229 34.82 -11.52 -27.16
N GLY A 230 35.40 -12.53 -26.52
CA GLY A 230 36.67 -12.36 -25.78
C GLY A 230 36.85 -13.26 -24.56
N PHE A 231 36.59 -14.56 -24.70
CA PHE A 231 37.15 -15.60 -23.82
C PHE A 231 37.23 -16.95 -24.55
N GLU A 232 37.77 -16.89 -25.77
CA GLU A 232 38.30 -18.05 -26.49
C GLU A 232 39.84 -18.05 -26.25
N GLU A 233 40.47 -19.24 -26.30
CA GLU A 233 41.92 -19.45 -26.13
C GLU A 233 42.55 -18.94 -24.82
N MET A 234 42.54 -19.81 -23.80
CA MET A 234 43.78 -20.09 -23.07
C MET A 234 43.86 -21.59 -22.79
N ASP A 235 44.68 -22.27 -23.58
CA ASP A 235 45.19 -23.60 -23.27
C ASP A 235 45.86 -23.61 -21.88
N LEU A 236 45.88 -24.78 -21.24
CA LEU A 236 47.13 -25.51 -21.00
C LEU A 236 46.84 -26.85 -20.31
N ASP A 237 47.19 -27.94 -21.00
CA ASP A 237 47.26 -29.27 -20.43
C ASP A 237 48.28 -29.35 -19.27
N GLY A 238 47.98 -30.19 -18.27
CA GLY A 238 48.86 -30.52 -17.14
C GLY A 238 48.44 -31.80 -16.44
#